data_AF-T1B3W7-F1
#
_entry.id   AF-T1B3W7-F1
#
_cell.length_a   1.000
_cell.length_b   1.000
_cell.length_c   1.000
_cell.angle_alpha   90.00
_cell.angle_beta   90.00
_cell.angle_gamma   90.00
#
_symmetry.space_group_name_H-M   'P 1'
#
loop_
_entity.id
_entity.type
_entity.pdbx_description
1 polymer ?
#
loop_
_entity_poly.entity_id
_entity_poly.type
_entity_poly.pdbx_seq_one_letter_code
_entity_poly.pdbx_strand_id
1 'polypeptide(L)'
;MNTLQILCLLPVTLRNHAIRMLVAIKPREIADITVKVASTVAEIEAALRILHDAYVARGLMPPHPSGVRVTPHLLLPTTTTFIAKRGDVVIGTMALILDGPL
;
A
#
# COMPACT_ATOMS: atom_id res chain seq x y z
N MET A 1 21.37 2.52 -18.08
CA MET A 1 19.96 2.78 -18.42
C MET A 1 19.18 1.51 -18.09
N ASN A 2 18.39 1.52 -17.02
CA ASN A 2 17.74 0.31 -16.50
C ASN A 2 16.60 -0.13 -17.44
N THR A 3 16.37 -1.44 -17.56
CA THR A 3 15.33 -2.07 -18.42
C THR A 3 13.93 -1.50 -18.16
N LEU A 4 13.66 -1.04 -16.94
CA LEU A 4 12.40 -0.40 -16.54
C LEU A 4 12.23 1.03 -17.10
N GLN A 5 13.31 1.76 -17.37
CA GLN A 5 13.24 3.15 -17.88
C GLN A 5 12.79 3.20 -19.35
N ILE A 6 13.07 2.16 -20.14
CA ILE A 6 12.64 2.06 -21.54
C ILE A 6 11.11 1.94 -21.65
N LEU A 7 10.45 1.38 -20.64
CA LEU A 7 9.00 1.27 -20.58
C LEU A 7 8.30 2.64 -20.57
N CYS A 8 8.98 3.70 -20.13
CA CYS A 8 8.42 5.06 -20.13
C CYS A 8 8.17 5.61 -21.55
N LEU A 9 8.85 5.06 -22.57
CA LEU A 9 8.70 5.45 -23.98
C LEU A 9 7.51 4.76 -24.68
N LEU A 10 6.91 3.74 -24.05
CA LEU A 10 5.78 3.00 -24.62
C LEU A 10 4.44 3.74 -24.37
N PRO A 11 3.47 3.61 -25.31
CA PRO A 11 2.09 4.01 -25.08
C PRO A 11 1.52 3.39 -23.81
N VAL A 12 0.67 4.14 -23.07
CA VAL A 12 0.18 3.78 -21.73
C VAL A 12 -0.37 2.34 -21.67
N THR A 13 -1.13 1.91 -22.67
CA THR A 13 -1.72 0.56 -22.73
C THR A 13 -0.66 -0.54 -22.79
N LEU A 14 0.33 -0.37 -23.67
CA LEU A 14 1.44 -1.32 -23.85
C LEU A 14 2.37 -1.31 -22.65
N ARG A 15 2.64 -0.13 -22.08
CA ARG A 15 3.42 0.03 -20.86
C ARG A 15 2.77 -0.70 -19.67
N ASN A 16 1.47 -0.49 -19.44
CA ASN A 16 0.76 -1.13 -18.33
C ASN A 16 0.71 -2.65 -18.49
N HIS A 17 0.50 -3.13 -19.72
CA HIS A 17 0.56 -4.56 -20.03
C HIS A 17 1.96 -5.13 -19.78
N ALA A 18 3.01 -4.47 -20.28
CA ALA A 18 4.39 -4.87 -20.07
C ALA A 18 4.77 -4.87 -18.57
N ILE A 19 4.41 -3.82 -17.81
CA ILE A 19 4.65 -3.77 -16.36
C ILE A 19 3.99 -4.97 -15.67
N ARG A 20 2.72 -5.27 -15.96
CA ARG A 20 2.02 -6.42 -15.37
C ARG A 20 2.70 -7.75 -15.70
N MET A 21 3.21 -7.90 -16.92
CA MET A 21 3.93 -9.10 -17.36
C MET A 21 5.35 -9.21 -16.79
N LEU A 22 5.99 -8.08 -16.49
CA LEU A 22 7.36 -8.01 -15.97
C LEU A 22 7.43 -8.10 -14.44
N VAL A 23 6.29 -7.96 -13.75
CA VAL A 23 6.21 -8.19 -12.30
C VAL A 23 6.32 -9.70 -12.04
N ALA A 24 7.55 -10.16 -11.88
CA ALA A 24 7.86 -11.52 -11.48
C ALA A 24 7.61 -11.69 -9.97
N ILE A 25 6.42 -12.18 -9.61
CA ILE A 25 6.13 -12.58 -8.23
C ILE A 25 6.68 -13.98 -8.04
N LYS A 26 7.68 -14.14 -7.17
CA LYS A 26 8.16 -15.46 -6.79
C LYS A 26 7.22 -16.03 -5.74
N PRO A 27 6.52 -17.15 -5.99
CA PRO A 27 5.52 -17.69 -5.06
C PRO A 27 6.08 -17.95 -3.66
N ARG A 28 7.36 -18.36 -3.58
CA ARG A 28 8.05 -18.59 -2.31
C ARG A 28 8.19 -17.33 -1.44
N GLU A 29 8.30 -16.14 -2.03
CA GLU A 29 8.46 -14.88 -1.30
C GLU A 29 7.13 -14.37 -0.70
N ILE A 30 6.00 -14.87 -1.19
CA ILE A 30 4.65 -14.49 -0.75
C ILE A 30 3.89 -15.63 -0.07
N ALA A 31 4.48 -16.82 0.03
CA ALA A 31 3.80 -18.03 0.51
C ALA A 31 3.27 -17.90 1.96
N ASP A 32 3.90 -17.05 2.77
CA ASP A 32 3.54 -16.79 4.16
C ASP A 32 2.78 -15.47 4.37
N ILE A 33 2.40 -14.80 3.27
CA ILE A 33 1.70 -13.52 3.29
C ILE A 33 0.21 -13.74 3.15
N THR A 34 -0.55 -13.28 4.14
CA THR A 34 -2.02 -13.23 4.10
C THR A 34 -2.48 -11.80 3.84
N VAL A 35 -3.41 -11.62 2.90
CA VAL A 35 -4.05 -10.32 2.65
C VAL A 35 -5.48 -10.35 3.18
N LYS A 36 -5.88 -9.35 3.96
CA LYS A 36 -7.23 -9.21 4.52
C LYS A 36 -7.63 -7.75 4.69
N VAL A 37 -8.91 -7.50 4.93
CA VAL A 37 -9.39 -6.22 5.47
C VAL A 37 -9.00 -6.13 6.94
N ALA A 38 -8.43 -5.00 7.37
CA ALA A 38 -8.11 -4.76 8.77
C ALA A 38 -9.38 -4.78 9.62
N SER A 39 -9.38 -5.55 10.70
CA SER A 39 -10.58 -5.80 11.52
C SER A 39 -10.38 -5.48 13.00
N THR A 40 -9.19 -5.00 13.39
CA THR A 40 -8.86 -4.64 14.77
C THR A 40 -8.17 -3.28 14.83
N VAL A 41 -8.25 -2.61 15.98
CA VAL A 41 -7.57 -1.33 16.20
C VAL A 41 -6.05 -1.47 16.02
N ALA A 42 -5.46 -2.55 16.51
CA ALA A 42 -4.03 -2.81 16.38
C ALA A 42 -3.60 -2.99 14.91
N GLU A 43 -4.41 -3.67 14.09
CA GLU A 43 -4.17 -3.81 12.66
C GLU A 43 -4.26 -2.47 11.92
N ILE A 44 -5.24 -1.64 12.27
CA ILE A 44 -5.40 -0.29 11.71
C ILE A 44 -4.21 0.58 12.11
N GLU A 45 -3.81 0.59 13.39
CA GLU A 45 -2.68 1.38 13.85
C GLU A 45 -1.38 0.97 13.15
N ALA A 46 -1.13 -0.33 13.00
CA ALA A 46 0.03 -0.85 12.27
C ALA A 46 0.02 -0.41 10.80
N ALA A 47 -1.14 -0.42 10.14
CA ALA A 47 -1.31 0.12 8.80
C ALA A 47 -0.96 1.62 8.73
N LEU A 48 -1.44 2.43 9.67
CA LEU A 48 -1.18 3.88 9.72
C LEU A 48 0.29 4.20 10.04
N ARG A 49 0.97 3.32 10.78
CA ARG A 49 2.41 3.40 11.05
C ARG A 49 3.25 3.12 9.82
N ILE A 50 2.93 2.06 9.07
CA ILE A 50 3.59 1.77 7.78
C ILE A 50 3.44 2.94 6.82
N LEU A 51 2.23 3.52 6.74
CA LEU A 51 1.97 4.70 5.90
C LEU A 51 2.84 5.90 6.33
N HIS A 52 2.92 6.17 7.63
CA HIS A 52 3.78 7.21 8.19
C HIS A 52 5.25 7.00 7.81
N ASP A 53 5.80 5.83 8.13
CA ASP A 53 7.22 5.56 7.95
C ASP A 53 7.62 5.61 6.47
N ALA A 54 6.76 5.09 5.59
CA ALA A 54 6.96 5.18 4.14
C ALA A 54 6.94 6.63 3.63
N TYR A 55 6.08 7.50 4.18
CA TYR A 55 6.01 8.90 3.79
C TYR A 55 7.20 9.70 4.32
N VAL A 56 7.61 9.48 5.57
CA VAL A 56 8.80 10.12 6.17
C VAL A 56 10.06 9.72 5.41
N ALA A 57 10.25 8.42 5.14
CA ALA A 57 11.42 7.91 4.41
C ALA A 57 11.53 8.49 2.99
N ARG A 58 10.40 8.87 2.38
CA ARG A 58 10.36 9.48 1.04
C ARG A 58 10.36 11.02 1.06
N GLY A 59 10.46 11.63 2.25
CA GLY A 59 10.41 13.09 2.41
C GLY A 59 9.04 13.71 2.08
N LEU A 60 7.97 12.90 2.07
CA LEU A 60 6.61 13.35 1.78
C LEU A 60 5.93 13.99 3.01
N MET A 61 6.48 13.78 4.20
CA MET A 61 6.04 14.43 5.43
C MET A 61 7.17 14.49 6.48
N PRO A 62 7.14 15.45 7.41
CA PRO A 62 7.94 15.39 8.62
C PRO A 62 7.44 14.27 9.56
N PRO A 63 8.31 13.68 10.40
CA PRO A 63 7.88 12.70 11.39
C PRO A 63 6.91 13.32 12.40
N HIS A 64 5.85 12.59 12.73
CA HIS A 64 4.86 13.01 13.73
C HIS A 64 5.10 12.25 15.05
N PRO A 65 4.98 12.89 16.24
CA PRO A 65 5.25 12.24 17.52
C PRO A 65 4.44 10.96 17.80
N SER A 66 3.24 10.84 17.22
CA SER A 66 2.41 9.64 17.35
C SER A 66 2.91 8.44 16.55
N GLY A 67 3.87 8.62 15.62
CA GLY A 67 4.36 7.56 14.75
C GLY A 67 3.32 7.00 13.78
N VAL A 68 2.20 7.70 13.57
CA VAL A 68 1.12 7.26 12.67
C VAL A 68 0.64 8.41 11.79
N ARG A 69 0.20 8.07 10.57
CA ARG A 69 -0.33 9.03 9.61
C ARG A 69 -1.83 8.82 9.46
N VAL A 70 -2.61 9.67 10.13
CA VAL A 70 -4.08 9.68 10.04
C VAL A 70 -4.52 10.80 9.11
N THR A 71 -5.43 10.52 8.16
CA THR A 71 -6.15 11.53 7.37
C THR A 71 -7.66 11.37 7.61
N PRO A 72 -8.48 12.43 7.45
CA PRO A 72 -9.93 12.32 7.58
C PRO A 72 -10.54 11.26 6.65
N HIS A 73 -9.99 11.11 5.45
CA HIS A 73 -10.44 10.11 4.48
C HIS A 73 -10.31 8.67 5.00
N LEU A 74 -9.34 8.38 5.86
CA LEU A 74 -9.16 7.04 6.44
C LEU A 74 -10.21 6.71 7.51
N LEU A 75 -11.02 7.69 7.91
CA LEU A 75 -12.09 7.55 8.89
C LEU A 75 -13.48 7.52 8.25
N LEU A 76 -13.56 7.67 6.92
CA LEU A 76 -14.84 7.58 6.23
C LEU A 76 -15.39 6.14 6.29
N PRO A 77 -16.71 5.95 6.46
CA PRO A 77 -17.32 4.62 6.43
C PRO A 77 -17.18 3.94 5.07
N THR A 78 -16.91 4.71 4.02
CA THR A 78 -16.63 4.22 2.66
C THR A 78 -15.17 3.79 2.45
N THR A 79 -14.32 3.95 3.46
CA THR A 79 -12.91 3.60 3.38
C THR A 79 -12.65 2.20 3.91
N THR A 80 -12.14 1.34 3.04
CA THR A 80 -11.68 -0.01 3.39
C THR A 80 -10.16 -0.04 3.46
N THR A 81 -9.61 -0.40 4.61
CA THR A 81 -8.16 -0.59 4.78
C THR A 81 -7.81 -2.07 4.62
N PHE A 82 -7.04 -2.38 3.58
CA PHE A 82 -6.44 -3.68 3.34
C PHE A 82 -5.07 -3.75 3.98
N ILE A 83 -4.73 -4.91 4.55
CA ILE A 83 -3.43 -5.20 5.14
C ILE A 83 -2.84 -6.48 4.56
N ALA A 84 -1.52 -6.51 4.47
CA ALA A 84 -0.75 -7.72 4.24
C ALA A 84 -0.07 -8.12 5.56
N LYS A 85 -0.22 -9.38 5.97
CA LYS A 85 0.35 -9.93 7.20
C LYS A 85 1.32 -11.07 6.90
N ARG A 86 2.40 -11.13 7.66
CA ARG A 86 3.27 -12.31 7.80
C ARG A 86 3.20 -12.77 9.25
N GLY A 87 2.52 -13.88 9.49
CA GLY A 87 2.09 -14.26 10.85
C GLY A 87 1.20 -13.16 11.45
N ASP A 88 1.58 -12.65 12.62
CA ASP A 88 0.87 -11.56 13.30
C ASP A 88 1.34 -10.15 12.93
N VAL A 89 2.41 -10.04 12.15
CA VAL A 89 3.00 -8.75 11.80
C VAL A 89 2.36 -8.21 10.52
N VAL A 90 1.83 -7.00 10.59
CA VAL A 90 1.40 -6.25 9.39
C VAL A 90 2.66 -5.73 8.69
N ILE A 91 2.80 -6.06 7.41
CA ILE A 91 3.97 -5.72 6.58
C ILE A 91 3.61 -4.84 5.38
N GLY A 92 2.33 -4.60 5.14
CA GLY A 92 1.85 -3.74 4.06
C GLY A 92 0.43 -3.25 4.32
N THR A 93 0.09 -2.11 3.71
CA THR A 93 -1.24 -1.49 3.81
C THR A 93 -1.65 -0.86 2.49
N MET A 94 -2.95 -0.85 2.20
CA MET A 94 -3.57 -0.11 1.12
C MET A 94 -4.97 0.34 1.56
N ALA A 95 -5.32 1.60 1.35
CA ALA A 95 -6.68 2.09 1.60
C ALA A 95 -7.42 2.27 0.27
N LEU A 96 -8.65 1.75 0.20
CA LEU A 96 -9.61 2.04 -0.86
C LEU A 96 -10.67 2.99 -0.31
N ILE A 97 -10.69 4.21 -0.81
CA ILE A 97 -11.74 5.19 -0.49
C ILE A 97 -12.76 5.10 -1.63
N LEU A 98 -13.94 4.56 -1.35
CA LEU A 98 -15.02 4.55 -2.33
C LEU A 98 -15.66 5.93 -2.40
N ASP A 99 -16.02 6.33 -3.61
CA ASP A 99 -16.85 7.51 -3.80
C ASP A 99 -18.20 7.28 -3.12
N GLY A 100 -18.62 8.26 -2.32
CA GLY A 100 -19.87 8.18 -1.57
C GLY A 100 -21.05 8.60 -2.45
N PRO A 101 -22.28 8.14 -2.15
CA PRO A 101 -23.44 8.80 -2.68
C PRO A 101 -23.46 10.23 -2.08
N LEU A 102 -23.23 11.24 -2.92
CA LEU A 102 -23.72 12.59 -2.61
C LEU A 102 -25.25 12.55 -2.49
#